data_AF-A0A933BWM3-F1
#
_entry.id   AF-A0A933BWM3-F1
#
_cell.length_a   1.000
_cell.length_b   1.000
_cell.length_c   1.000
_cell.angle_alpha   90.00
_cell.angle_beta   90.00
_cell.angle_gamma   90.00
#
_symmetry.space_group_name_H-M   'P 1'
#
loop_
_entity.id
_entity.type
_entity.pdbx_description
1 polymer ?
#
loop_
_entity_poly.entity_id
_entity_poly.type
_entity_poly.pdbx_seq_one_letter_code
_entity_poly.pdbx_strand_id
1 'polypeptide(L)'
;MPHEHDPLRVELRAILDEIATREFRSLDELNAFVARRVAEYNARPQPRLGGLSPHQAAQLLAGDWKRRGPLRLNTELGAAEVRPSRLYRNARAFLQALRDEGPALATEFGNLNRRFVSAMLDRLEWDEGERERVRHLRRHYRVINEEFFQPLHLLRVLLGLAHLVRRRRGRFRLTRRAALLLDEERAGELYASLFRTFFRGFNLAYLHDAPDSPALQETLALTLYRMRAAAAEWHRPLLLAERVLPDAVREQPADLFGENAAAWAFEGRVVQPLVWFGLLERRDLPGRIPGPEKFEVRKTPLFDRFLRFDFQ
;
A
#
# COMPACT_ATOMS: atom_id res chain seq x y z
N MET A 1 -5.71 14.04 -29.12
CA MET A 1 -5.97 15.39 -28.58
C MET A 1 -6.55 15.26 -27.18
N PRO A 2 -5.74 15.29 -26.09
CA PRO A 2 -6.29 15.21 -24.73
C PRO A 2 -5.74 16.31 -23.79
N HIS A 3 -5.64 17.56 -24.25
CA HIS A 3 -5.07 18.66 -23.44
C HIS A 3 -5.98 19.89 -23.28
N GLU A 4 -7.19 19.88 -23.85
CA GLU A 4 -8.14 21.02 -23.76
C GLU A 4 -8.95 21.07 -22.46
N HIS A 5 -8.91 20.02 -21.62
CA HIS A 5 -9.68 19.93 -20.39
C HIS A 5 -8.83 19.71 -19.14
N ASP A 6 -7.60 20.22 -19.08
CA ASP A 6 -6.87 20.31 -17.81
C ASP A 6 -7.53 21.39 -16.92
N PRO A 7 -8.22 21.02 -15.83
CA PRO A 7 -8.94 21.97 -14.99
C PRO A 7 -8.01 23.01 -14.36
N LEU A 8 -6.72 22.68 -14.17
CA LEU A 8 -5.71 23.64 -13.69
C LEU A 8 -5.44 24.72 -14.73
N ARG A 9 -5.38 24.35 -16.03
CA ARG A 9 -5.21 25.32 -17.11
C ARG A 9 -6.43 26.22 -17.26
N VAL A 10 -7.62 25.66 -17.11
CA VAL A 10 -8.87 26.44 -17.14
C VAL A 10 -8.91 27.45 -15.99
N GLU A 11 -8.61 27.02 -14.76
CA GLU A 11 -8.59 27.94 -13.61
C GLU A 11 -7.47 28.98 -13.72
N LEU A 12 -6.27 28.57 -14.14
CA LEU A 12 -5.16 29.49 -14.37
C LEU A 12 -5.54 30.54 -15.43
N ARG A 13 -6.25 30.12 -16.48
CA ARG A 13 -6.74 31.04 -17.51
C ARG A 13 -7.78 32.01 -16.95
N ALA A 14 -8.73 31.53 -16.15
CA ALA A 14 -9.72 32.38 -15.50
C ALA A 14 -9.05 33.44 -14.60
N ILE A 15 -8.04 33.06 -13.81
CA ILE A 15 -7.27 34.01 -12.99
C ILE A 15 -6.55 35.04 -13.87
N LEU A 16 -5.93 34.61 -14.97
CA LEU A 16 -5.24 35.53 -15.90
C LEU A 16 -6.21 36.49 -16.57
N ASP A 17 -7.40 36.03 -16.96
CA ASP A 17 -8.42 36.86 -17.59
C ASP A 17 -9.02 37.87 -16.59
N GLU A 18 -9.21 37.49 -15.31
CA GLU A 18 -9.61 38.41 -14.24
C GLU A 18 -8.53 39.48 -13.95
N ILE A 19 -7.24 39.11 -14.01
CA ILE A 19 -6.14 40.06 -13.89
C ILE A 19 -6.12 41.04 -15.08
N ALA A 20 -6.38 40.56 -16.29
CA ALA A 20 -6.35 41.38 -17.50
C ALA A 20 -7.51 42.39 -17.58
N THR A 21 -8.63 42.12 -16.91
CA THR A 21 -9.86 42.92 -16.98
C THR A 21 -10.07 43.87 -15.79
N ARG A 22 -9.29 43.71 -14.72
CA ARG A 22 -9.40 44.52 -13.50
C ARG A 22 -8.26 45.53 -13.41
N GLU A 23 -8.59 46.77 -13.06
CA GLU A 23 -7.59 47.77 -12.70
C GLU A 23 -7.07 47.54 -11.28
N PHE A 24 -5.75 47.57 -11.10
CA PHE A 24 -5.08 47.46 -9.81
C PHE A 24 -4.30 48.74 -9.52
N ARG A 25 -4.44 49.30 -8.32
CA ARG A 25 -3.83 50.57 -7.93
C ARG A 25 -2.37 50.44 -7.52
N SER A 26 -1.92 49.21 -7.24
CA SER A 26 -0.52 48.90 -6.92
C SER A 26 -0.21 47.42 -7.17
N LEU A 27 1.10 47.10 -7.19
CA LEU A 27 1.56 45.71 -7.19
C LEU A 27 1.10 44.95 -5.94
N ASP A 28 1.00 45.61 -4.80
CA ASP A 28 0.51 44.99 -3.56
C ASP A 28 -0.96 44.58 -3.67
N GLU A 29 -1.80 45.40 -4.32
CA GLU A 29 -3.19 45.05 -4.56
C GLU A 29 -3.32 43.85 -5.49
N LEU A 30 -2.51 43.79 -6.56
CA LEU A 30 -2.45 42.64 -7.46
C LEU A 30 -1.99 41.37 -6.71
N ASN A 31 -0.94 41.46 -5.91
CA ASN A 31 -0.43 40.34 -5.12
C ASN A 31 -1.48 39.82 -4.13
N ALA A 32 -2.18 40.71 -3.42
CA ALA A 32 -3.25 40.34 -2.50
C ALA A 32 -4.44 39.69 -3.24
N PHE A 33 -4.78 40.18 -4.42
CA PHE A 33 -5.81 39.58 -5.28
C PHE A 33 -5.43 38.17 -5.71
N VAL A 34 -4.24 37.97 -6.27
CA VAL A 34 -3.75 36.66 -6.71
C VAL A 34 -3.68 35.69 -5.53
N ALA A 35 -3.12 36.12 -4.40
CA ALA A 35 -3.04 35.29 -3.20
C ALA A 35 -4.43 34.82 -2.73
N ARG A 36 -5.44 35.70 -2.77
CA ARG A 36 -6.82 35.34 -2.43
C ARG A 36 -7.40 34.32 -3.42
N ARG A 37 -7.27 34.51 -4.73
CA ARG A 37 -7.79 33.56 -5.73
C ARG A 37 -7.13 32.18 -5.61
N VAL A 38 -5.82 32.14 -5.39
CA VAL A 38 -5.08 30.89 -5.13
C VAL A 38 -5.56 30.22 -3.84
N ALA A 39 -5.80 30.98 -2.78
CA ALA A 39 -6.34 30.45 -1.52
C ALA A 39 -7.75 29.88 -1.68
N GLU A 40 -8.64 30.58 -2.39
CA GLU A 40 -10.00 30.12 -2.71
C GLU A 40 -9.97 28.81 -3.51
N TYR A 41 -9.14 28.74 -4.56
CA TYR A 41 -8.97 27.52 -5.35
C TYR A 41 -8.47 26.35 -4.50
N ASN A 42 -7.45 26.58 -3.67
CA ASN A 42 -6.85 25.56 -2.84
C ASN A 42 -7.76 25.10 -1.69
N ALA A 43 -8.75 25.91 -1.29
CA ALA A 43 -9.75 25.56 -0.30
C ALA A 43 -10.99 24.87 -0.91
N ARG A 44 -11.23 25.00 -2.22
CA ARG A 44 -12.42 24.47 -2.89
C ARG A 44 -12.33 22.94 -3.10
N PRO A 45 -13.31 22.15 -2.61
CA PRO A 45 -13.42 20.73 -2.90
C PRO A 45 -13.50 20.42 -4.40
N GLN A 46 -12.80 19.38 -4.85
CA GLN A 46 -12.75 18.99 -6.26
C GLN A 46 -13.15 17.51 -6.46
N PRO A 47 -14.07 17.19 -7.39
CA PRO A 47 -14.45 15.79 -7.68
C PRO A 47 -13.26 14.90 -8.03
N ARG A 48 -12.31 15.41 -8.84
CA ARG A 48 -11.09 14.68 -9.23
C ARG A 48 -10.18 14.33 -8.06
N LEU A 49 -10.32 14.96 -6.89
CA LEU A 49 -9.58 14.66 -5.66
C LEU A 49 -10.42 13.81 -4.68
N GLY A 50 -11.54 13.22 -5.13
CA GLY A 50 -12.47 12.50 -4.26
C GLY A 50 -13.24 13.42 -3.31
N GLY A 51 -13.49 14.66 -3.73
CA GLY A 51 -14.18 15.68 -2.93
C GLY A 51 -13.29 16.40 -1.91
N LEU A 52 -11.97 16.20 -1.97
CA LEU A 52 -11.01 17.00 -1.19
C LEU A 52 -10.68 18.31 -1.90
N SER A 53 -10.31 19.33 -1.13
CA SER A 53 -9.62 20.49 -1.69
C SER A 53 -8.15 20.18 -1.97
N PRO A 54 -7.47 20.94 -2.85
CA PRO A 54 -6.03 20.81 -3.04
C PRO A 54 -5.23 20.89 -1.74
N HIS A 55 -5.62 21.76 -0.80
CA HIS A 55 -4.99 21.86 0.51
C HIS A 55 -5.12 20.56 1.32
N GLN A 56 -6.32 19.99 1.40
CA GLN A 56 -6.56 18.73 2.11
C GLN A 56 -5.82 17.55 1.46
N ALA A 57 -5.77 17.49 0.12
CA ALA A 57 -5.01 16.48 -0.59
C ALA A 57 -3.51 16.60 -0.30
N ALA A 58 -2.95 17.81 -0.30
CA ALA A 58 -1.55 18.04 0.07
C ALA A 58 -1.25 17.58 1.51
N GLN A 59 -2.12 17.91 2.47
CA GLN A 59 -1.99 17.44 3.85
C GLN A 59 -2.01 15.91 3.96
N LEU A 60 -2.88 15.25 3.18
CA LEU A 60 -3.00 13.80 3.12
C LEU A 60 -1.72 13.14 2.60
N LEU A 61 -1.14 13.68 1.53
CA LEU A 61 0.09 13.18 0.90
C LEU A 61 1.33 13.43 1.78
N ALA A 62 1.40 14.57 2.48
CA ALA A 62 2.51 14.92 3.36
C ALA A 62 2.50 14.15 4.70
N GLY A 63 1.43 13.41 5.01
CA GLY A 63 1.27 12.68 6.26
C GLY A 63 2.27 11.53 6.46
N ASP A 64 2.59 11.22 7.71
CA ASP A 64 3.49 10.11 8.07
C ASP A 64 2.75 8.84 8.52
N TRP A 65 1.42 8.89 8.52
CA TRP A 65 0.50 7.81 8.92
C TRP A 65 0.71 7.34 10.37
N LYS A 66 1.31 8.19 11.20
CA LYS A 66 1.59 7.91 12.61
C LYS A 66 1.18 9.06 13.52
N ARG A 67 1.68 10.26 13.23
CA ARG A 67 1.56 11.47 14.07
C ARG A 67 1.18 12.71 13.28
N ARG A 68 1.49 12.78 11.98
CA ARG A 68 1.22 13.95 11.12
C ARG A 68 0.34 13.61 9.92
N GLY A 69 -0.47 14.56 9.49
CA GLY A 69 -1.40 14.44 8.38
C GLY A 69 -2.73 13.71 8.70
N PRO A 70 -3.74 13.83 7.81
CA PRO A 70 -5.08 13.29 8.04
C PRO A 70 -5.19 11.77 8.15
N LEU A 71 -4.39 11.01 7.40
CA LEU A 71 -4.42 9.54 7.49
C LEU A 71 -3.76 9.07 8.80
N ARG A 72 -4.54 8.38 9.63
CA ARG A 72 -4.15 7.79 10.91
C ARG A 72 -4.40 6.28 10.88
N LEU A 73 -3.41 5.51 11.33
CA LEU A 73 -3.54 4.08 11.53
C LEU A 73 -4.00 3.82 12.96
N ASN A 74 -5.10 3.11 13.13
CA ASN A 74 -5.59 2.74 14.45
C ASN A 74 -4.69 1.65 15.06
N THR A 75 -3.97 1.98 16.14
CA THR A 75 -3.09 1.06 16.86
C THR A 75 -3.78 0.33 18.01
N GLU A 76 -5.03 0.68 18.32
CA GLU A 76 -5.81 0.15 19.45
C GLU A 76 -6.67 -1.06 19.05
N LEU A 77 -6.40 -1.65 17.89
CA LEU A 77 -7.11 -2.85 17.43
C LEU A 77 -6.72 -4.06 18.29
N GLY A 78 -7.74 -4.81 18.73
CA GLY A 78 -7.54 -6.06 19.45
C GLY A 78 -7.04 -7.19 18.54
N ALA A 79 -6.47 -8.24 19.15
CA ALA A 79 -5.96 -9.41 18.42
C ALA A 79 -7.00 -10.07 17.52
N ALA A 80 -8.27 -10.10 17.95
CA ALA A 80 -9.38 -10.65 17.17
C ALA A 80 -9.71 -9.82 15.91
N GLU A 81 -9.55 -8.49 15.96
CA GLU A 81 -9.83 -7.59 14.83
C GLU A 81 -8.79 -7.74 13.72
N VAL A 82 -7.51 -7.91 14.06
CA VAL A 82 -6.43 -8.08 13.07
C VAL A 82 -6.25 -9.53 12.62
N ARG A 83 -6.87 -10.49 13.33
CA ARG A 83 -6.79 -11.91 13.03
C ARG A 83 -7.11 -12.26 11.58
N PRO A 84 -8.04 -11.63 10.85
CA PRO A 84 -8.30 -11.93 9.43
C PRO A 84 -7.10 -11.69 8.49
N SER A 85 -6.12 -10.87 8.88
CA SER A 85 -4.92 -10.63 8.08
C SER A 85 -3.97 -11.84 8.06
N ARG A 86 -3.81 -12.46 6.87
CA ARG A 86 -2.80 -13.52 6.65
C ARG A 86 -1.39 -13.00 6.90
N LEU A 87 -1.09 -11.78 6.45
CA LEU A 87 0.23 -11.16 6.65
C LEU A 87 0.56 -11.02 8.14
N TYR A 88 -0.39 -10.56 8.95
CA TYR A 88 -0.22 -10.45 10.39
C TYR A 88 0.05 -11.80 11.05
N ARG A 89 -0.78 -12.82 10.73
CA ARG A 89 -0.62 -14.19 11.26
C ARG A 89 0.77 -14.74 10.90
N ASN A 90 1.18 -14.61 9.64
CA ASN A 90 2.48 -15.09 9.18
C ASN A 90 3.65 -14.32 9.82
N ALA A 91 3.55 -13.00 9.92
CA ALA A 91 4.56 -12.18 10.59
C ALA A 91 4.72 -12.59 12.05
N ARG A 92 3.62 -12.77 12.78
CA ARG A 92 3.61 -13.21 14.18
C ARG A 92 4.23 -14.60 14.32
N ALA A 93 3.82 -15.56 13.49
CA ALA A 93 4.35 -16.93 13.50
C ALA A 93 5.86 -16.98 13.20
N PHE A 94 6.35 -16.17 12.26
CA PHE A 94 7.79 -16.05 11.95
C PHE A 94 8.57 -15.50 13.15
N LEU A 95 8.06 -14.45 13.79
CA LEU A 95 8.69 -13.83 14.96
C LEU A 95 8.67 -14.76 16.17
N GLN A 96 7.58 -15.50 16.39
CA GLN A 96 7.47 -16.54 17.42
C GLN A 96 8.49 -17.66 17.18
N ALA A 97 8.67 -18.11 15.92
CA ALA A 97 9.70 -19.09 15.59
C ALA A 97 11.10 -18.64 16.03
N LEU A 98 11.45 -17.37 15.76
CA LEU A 98 12.75 -16.81 16.18
C LEU A 98 12.87 -16.63 17.69
N ARG A 99 11.75 -16.45 18.41
CA ARG A 99 11.70 -16.34 19.86
C ARG A 99 11.92 -17.71 20.51
N ASP A 100 11.18 -18.70 20.03
CA ASP A 100 10.99 -19.98 20.71
C ASP A 100 12.06 -21.00 20.29
N GLU A 101 12.50 -20.97 19.03
CA GLU A 101 13.55 -21.87 18.50
C GLU A 101 14.93 -21.19 18.41
N GLY A 102 14.97 -19.88 18.65
CA GLY A 102 16.17 -19.07 18.61
C GLY A 102 16.55 -18.57 17.21
N PRO A 103 17.76 -18.00 17.06
CA PRO A 103 18.17 -17.30 15.84
C PRO A 103 18.28 -18.23 14.61
N ALA A 104 17.70 -17.83 13.48
CA ALA A 104 17.93 -18.50 12.21
C ALA A 104 19.34 -18.16 11.67
N LEU A 105 20.05 -19.15 11.12
CA LEU A 105 21.30 -18.90 10.40
C LEU A 105 21.02 -18.19 9.09
N ALA A 106 21.87 -17.22 8.74
CA ALA A 106 21.92 -16.63 7.42
C ALA A 106 22.95 -17.36 6.56
N THR A 107 22.66 -17.53 5.28
CA THR A 107 23.64 -17.93 4.27
C THR A 107 24.63 -16.79 4.00
N GLU A 108 25.68 -17.07 3.24
CA GLU A 108 26.67 -16.07 2.81
C GLU A 108 26.01 -14.92 2.04
N PHE A 109 25.06 -15.25 1.16
CA PHE A 109 24.25 -14.27 0.41
C PHE A 109 23.22 -13.52 1.28
N GLY A 110 23.15 -13.85 2.58
CA GLY A 110 22.23 -13.19 3.51
C GLY A 110 20.80 -13.69 3.46
N ASN A 111 20.55 -14.88 2.90
CA ASN A 111 19.26 -15.56 2.92
C ASN A 111 19.11 -16.44 4.16
N LEU A 112 17.90 -16.89 4.47
CA LEU A 112 17.57 -17.87 5.49
C LEU A 112 18.19 -19.21 5.11
N ASN A 113 18.69 -19.93 6.11
CA ASN A 113 19.12 -21.29 5.88
C ASN A 113 17.92 -22.20 5.53
N ARG A 114 18.23 -23.30 4.84
CA ARG A 114 17.25 -24.29 4.34
C ARG A 114 16.37 -24.88 5.45
N ARG A 115 16.94 -25.09 6.65
CA ARG A 115 16.20 -25.60 7.81
C ARG A 115 15.09 -24.65 8.22
N PHE A 116 15.39 -23.36 8.37
CA PHE A 116 14.39 -22.37 8.75
C PHE A 116 13.38 -22.13 7.62
N VAL A 117 13.82 -22.16 6.36
CA VAL A 117 12.92 -22.12 5.19
C VAL A 117 11.91 -23.25 5.25
N SER A 118 12.37 -24.50 5.41
CA SER A 118 11.46 -25.66 5.49
C SER A 118 10.43 -25.50 6.61
N ALA A 119 10.87 -25.12 7.81
CA ALA A 119 9.98 -24.91 8.95
C ALA A 119 8.92 -23.82 8.68
N MET A 120 9.31 -22.73 8.01
CA MET A 120 8.37 -21.65 7.68
C MET A 120 7.40 -22.05 6.56
N LEU A 121 7.82 -22.86 5.58
CA LEU A 121 6.92 -23.36 4.56
C LEU A 121 5.80 -24.24 5.15
N ASP A 122 6.08 -24.97 6.22
CA ASP A 122 5.09 -25.79 6.94
C ASP A 122 4.24 -24.98 7.93
N ARG A 123 4.83 -24.00 8.61
CA ARG A 123 4.15 -23.25 9.70
C ARG A 123 3.29 -22.08 9.19
N LEU A 124 3.71 -21.41 8.12
CA LEU A 124 3.03 -20.20 7.65
C LEU A 124 1.84 -20.55 6.75
N GLU A 125 0.90 -19.61 6.65
CA GLU A 125 -0.27 -19.74 5.82
C GLU A 125 -0.04 -19.18 4.42
N TRP A 126 -0.47 -19.93 3.41
CA TRP A 126 -0.31 -19.61 2.00
C TRP A 126 -1.67 -19.67 1.30
N ASP A 127 -1.95 -18.84 0.29
CA ASP A 127 -3.13 -19.06 -0.58
C ASP A 127 -2.96 -20.28 -1.48
N GLU A 128 -3.99 -20.63 -2.24
CA GLU A 128 -3.98 -21.82 -3.08
C GLU A 128 -2.87 -21.78 -4.14
N GLY A 129 -2.61 -20.62 -4.76
CA GLY A 129 -1.54 -20.48 -5.74
C GLY A 129 -0.16 -20.67 -5.10
N GLU A 130 0.06 -20.06 -3.94
CA GLU A 130 1.28 -20.25 -3.16
C GLU A 130 1.45 -21.69 -2.66
N ARG A 131 0.37 -22.35 -2.22
CA ARG A 131 0.37 -23.77 -1.80
C ARG A 131 0.73 -24.68 -2.96
N GLU A 132 0.15 -24.49 -4.15
CA GLU A 132 0.52 -25.26 -5.33
C GLU A 132 1.99 -25.03 -5.69
N ARG A 133 2.48 -23.78 -5.59
CA ARG A 133 3.90 -23.49 -5.78
C ARG A 133 4.78 -24.22 -4.77
N VAL A 134 4.41 -24.29 -3.49
CA VAL A 134 5.13 -25.08 -2.48
C VAL A 134 5.10 -26.57 -2.83
N ARG A 135 3.95 -27.13 -3.24
CA ARG A 135 3.83 -28.53 -3.67
C ARG A 135 4.73 -28.82 -4.87
N HIS A 136 4.71 -27.96 -5.89
CA HIS A 136 5.59 -28.04 -7.05
C HIS A 136 7.07 -28.04 -6.63
N LEU A 137 7.48 -27.08 -5.80
CA LEU A 137 8.87 -27.02 -5.32
C LEU A 137 9.28 -28.29 -4.58
N ARG A 138 8.41 -28.88 -3.74
CA ARG A 138 8.69 -30.14 -3.03
C ARG A 138 8.80 -31.35 -3.96
N ARG A 139 8.06 -31.36 -5.09
CA ARG A 139 8.13 -32.43 -6.08
C ARG A 139 9.44 -32.38 -6.89
N HIS A 140 9.91 -31.18 -7.22
CA HIS A 140 11.03 -31.01 -8.15
C HIS A 140 12.38 -30.75 -7.46
N TYR A 141 12.39 -30.33 -6.19
CA TYR A 141 13.62 -30.02 -5.46
C TYR A 141 13.70 -30.79 -4.15
N ARG A 142 14.84 -31.47 -3.93
CA ARG A 142 15.16 -32.12 -2.65
C ARG A 142 15.29 -31.11 -1.50
N VAL A 143 15.66 -29.87 -1.82
CA VAL A 143 15.91 -28.80 -0.87
C VAL A 143 15.38 -27.48 -1.45
N ILE A 144 14.62 -26.76 -0.65
CA ILE A 144 14.07 -25.45 -1.02
C ILE A 144 14.89 -24.35 -0.36
N ASN A 145 15.50 -23.49 -1.17
CA ASN A 145 16.18 -22.27 -0.69
C ASN A 145 15.18 -21.10 -0.67
N GLU A 146 15.47 -20.04 0.10
CA GLU A 146 14.60 -18.86 0.20
C GLU A 146 14.29 -18.25 -1.18
N GLU A 147 15.28 -18.18 -2.07
CA GLU A 147 15.18 -17.62 -3.42
C GLU A 147 14.10 -18.28 -4.28
N PHE A 148 13.77 -19.54 -4.01
CA PHE A 148 12.76 -20.27 -4.79
C PHE A 148 11.34 -19.87 -4.41
N PHE A 149 11.16 -19.26 -3.24
CA PHE A 149 9.85 -18.93 -2.68
C PHE A 149 9.79 -17.47 -2.20
N GLN A 150 9.54 -16.60 -3.17
CA GLN A 150 9.47 -15.14 -3.01
C GLN A 150 8.54 -14.67 -1.86
N PRO A 151 7.35 -15.26 -1.60
CA PRO A 151 6.50 -14.78 -0.49
C PRO A 151 7.19 -14.82 0.89
N LEU A 152 7.98 -15.87 1.15
CA LEU A 152 8.76 -15.97 2.39
C LEU A 152 9.89 -14.94 2.43
N HIS A 153 10.55 -14.72 1.30
CA HIS A 153 11.58 -13.69 1.17
C HIS A 153 11.02 -12.29 1.48
N LEU A 154 9.90 -11.93 0.85
CA LEU A 154 9.21 -10.66 1.05
C LEU A 154 8.85 -10.45 2.53
N LEU A 155 8.32 -11.47 3.19
CA LEU A 155 8.00 -11.42 4.61
C LEU A 155 9.24 -11.13 5.46
N ARG A 156 10.35 -11.83 5.22
CA ARG A 156 11.61 -11.59 5.94
C ARG A 156 12.12 -10.16 5.73
N VAL A 157 12.09 -9.67 4.49
CA VAL A 157 12.52 -8.30 4.17
C VAL A 157 11.64 -7.27 4.89
N LEU A 158 10.32 -7.44 4.84
CA LEU A 158 9.37 -6.59 5.58
C LEU A 158 9.68 -6.55 7.08
N LEU A 159 9.88 -7.71 7.71
CA LEU A 159 10.22 -7.79 9.13
C LEU A 159 11.58 -7.13 9.45
N GLY A 160 12.52 -7.17 8.52
CA GLY A 160 13.80 -6.46 8.61
C GLY A 160 13.62 -4.94 8.56
N LEU A 161 12.88 -4.43 7.57
CA LEU A 161 12.58 -3.01 7.40
C LEU A 161 11.75 -2.46 8.57
N ALA A 162 10.86 -3.28 9.14
CA ALA A 162 10.08 -2.92 10.32
C ALA A 162 10.92 -2.91 11.62
N HIS A 163 12.22 -3.25 11.53
CA HIS A 163 13.15 -3.43 12.65
C HIS A 163 12.65 -4.46 13.69
N LEU A 164 11.90 -5.46 13.23
CA LEU A 164 11.42 -6.57 14.05
C LEU A 164 12.39 -7.75 14.03
N VAL A 165 13.12 -7.90 12.93
CA VAL A 165 14.20 -8.87 12.76
C VAL A 165 15.48 -8.13 12.40
N ARG A 166 16.61 -8.54 12.98
CA ARG A 166 17.94 -8.01 12.63
C ARG A 166 18.88 -9.15 12.27
N ARG A 167 19.63 -8.97 11.17
CA ARG A 167 20.79 -9.81 10.84
C ARG A 167 22.03 -9.29 11.57
N ARG A 168 22.67 -10.13 12.39
CA ARG A 168 23.95 -9.81 13.07
C ARG A 168 24.80 -11.06 13.21
N ARG A 169 26.08 -10.98 12.83
CA ARG A 169 27.04 -12.11 12.89
C ARG A 169 26.47 -13.39 12.23
N GLY A 170 26.01 -13.26 10.98
CA GLY A 170 25.48 -14.39 10.20
C GLY A 170 24.17 -15.00 10.72
N ARG A 171 23.41 -14.29 11.57
CA ARG A 171 22.17 -14.82 12.17
C ARG A 171 21.06 -13.78 12.17
N PHE A 172 19.84 -14.21 11.85
CA PHE A 172 18.62 -13.45 12.03
C PHE A 172 18.09 -13.61 13.45
N ARG A 173 17.80 -12.50 14.10
CA ARG A 173 17.36 -12.46 15.50
C ARG A 173 16.14 -11.59 15.64
N LEU A 174 15.23 -12.01 16.52
CA LEU A 174 14.18 -11.18 17.05
C LEU A 174 14.79 -9.96 17.76
N THR A 175 14.24 -8.77 17.50
CA THR A 175 14.64 -7.55 18.24
C THR A 175 13.87 -7.43 19.55
N ARG A 176 14.38 -6.60 20.49
CA ARG A 176 13.64 -6.29 21.73
C ARG A 176 12.27 -5.69 21.45
N ARG A 177 12.18 -4.82 20.43
CA ARG A 177 10.93 -4.23 19.94
C ARG A 177 9.95 -5.31 19.49
N ALA A 178 10.41 -6.29 18.71
CA ALA A 178 9.54 -7.37 18.27
C ALA A 178 9.06 -8.26 19.43
N ALA A 179 9.93 -8.55 20.41
CA ALA A 179 9.52 -9.29 21.60
C ALA A 179 8.37 -8.60 22.36
N LEU A 180 8.40 -7.27 22.46
CA LEU A 180 7.32 -6.49 23.05
C LEU A 180 6.05 -6.52 22.21
N LEU A 181 6.15 -6.35 20.90
CA LEU A 181 5.02 -6.35 19.96
C LEU A 181 4.38 -7.73 19.74
N LEU A 182 5.01 -8.81 20.22
CA LEU A 182 4.42 -10.15 20.25
C LEU A 182 3.39 -10.33 21.37
N ASP A 183 3.21 -9.35 22.25
CA ASP A 183 2.08 -9.35 23.18
C ASP A 183 0.75 -9.30 22.40
N GLU A 184 -0.29 -9.98 22.88
CA GLU A 184 -1.62 -9.93 22.25
C GLU A 184 -2.30 -8.57 22.46
N GLU A 185 -2.03 -7.91 23.59
CA GLU A 185 -2.54 -6.56 23.86
C GLU A 185 -1.97 -5.51 22.89
N ARG A 186 -0.84 -5.83 22.24
CA ARG A 186 -0.17 -4.97 21.26
C ARG A 186 -0.38 -5.40 19.81
N ALA A 187 -1.41 -6.20 19.54
CA ALA A 187 -1.73 -6.68 18.20
C ALA A 187 -1.92 -5.54 17.18
N GLY A 188 -2.68 -4.50 17.55
CA GLY A 188 -2.89 -3.31 16.71
C GLY A 188 -1.61 -2.54 16.42
N GLU A 189 -0.71 -2.41 17.40
CA GLU A 189 0.60 -1.77 17.21
C GLU A 189 1.50 -2.56 16.24
N LEU A 190 1.55 -3.88 16.38
CA LEU A 190 2.30 -4.75 15.46
C LEU A 190 1.74 -4.63 14.05
N TYR A 191 0.41 -4.73 13.91
CA TYR A 191 -0.30 -4.64 12.64
C TYR A 191 -0.05 -3.28 11.95
N ALA A 192 -0.21 -2.17 12.66
CA ALA A 192 0.08 -0.84 12.14
C ALA A 192 1.55 -0.66 11.73
N SER A 193 2.48 -1.23 12.51
CA SER A 193 3.91 -1.21 12.19
C SER A 193 4.21 -1.96 10.89
N LEU A 194 3.58 -3.13 10.67
CA LEU A 194 3.72 -3.90 9.44
C LEU A 194 3.13 -3.13 8.25
N PHE A 195 1.90 -2.61 8.38
CA PHE A 195 1.22 -1.88 7.32
C PHE A 195 1.99 -0.65 6.85
N ARG A 196 2.40 0.22 7.79
CA ARG A 196 3.16 1.43 7.44
C ARG A 196 4.51 1.08 6.82
N THR A 197 5.19 0.05 7.33
CA THR A 197 6.48 -0.38 6.76
C THR A 197 6.28 -0.90 5.34
N PHE A 198 5.26 -1.71 5.10
CA PHE A 198 4.97 -2.26 3.78
C PHE A 198 4.68 -1.14 2.77
N PHE A 199 3.76 -0.24 3.07
CA PHE A 199 3.30 0.73 2.08
C PHE A 199 4.17 1.99 1.96
N ARG A 200 5.01 2.30 2.96
CA ARG A 200 5.93 3.46 2.88
C ARG A 200 7.42 3.14 2.92
N GLY A 201 7.81 2.05 3.56
CA GLY A 201 9.22 1.71 3.77
C GLY A 201 9.75 0.68 2.77
N PHE A 202 8.86 -0.15 2.22
CA PHE A 202 9.19 -1.16 1.23
C PHE A 202 9.05 -0.57 -0.18
N ASN A 203 9.97 -0.92 -1.07
CA ASN A 203 9.84 -0.59 -2.49
C ASN A 203 8.79 -1.51 -3.13
N LEU A 204 7.60 -1.00 -3.41
CA LEU A 204 6.49 -1.80 -3.94
C LEU A 204 6.77 -2.34 -5.35
N ALA A 205 7.70 -1.77 -6.11
CA ALA A 205 8.11 -2.32 -7.40
C ALA A 205 8.73 -3.72 -7.26
N TYR A 206 9.25 -4.09 -6.09
CA TYR A 206 9.81 -5.41 -5.83
C TYR A 206 8.75 -6.54 -5.75
N LEU A 207 7.47 -6.19 -5.68
CA LEU A 207 6.38 -7.17 -5.61
C LEU A 207 5.98 -7.72 -6.99
N HIS A 208 6.24 -6.97 -8.05
CA HIS A 208 5.74 -7.27 -9.38
C HIS A 208 6.59 -6.61 -10.45
N ASP A 209 6.90 -7.37 -11.50
CA ASP A 209 7.76 -6.98 -12.63
C ASP A 209 7.17 -5.88 -13.53
N ALA A 210 5.99 -5.34 -13.22
CA ALA A 210 5.53 -4.11 -13.85
C ALA A 210 6.55 -2.98 -13.63
N PRO A 211 6.55 -1.93 -14.47
CA PRO A 211 7.52 -0.85 -14.34
C PRO A 211 7.34 -0.10 -13.03
N ASP A 212 8.43 0.47 -12.55
CA ASP A 212 8.38 1.25 -11.33
C ASP A 212 7.48 2.47 -11.55
N SER A 213 6.61 2.75 -10.58
CA SER A 213 5.73 3.90 -10.58
C SER A 213 5.79 4.54 -9.20
N PRO A 214 6.79 5.41 -8.95
CA PRO A 214 6.93 6.10 -7.66
C PRO A 214 5.65 6.85 -7.29
N ALA A 215 4.98 7.46 -8.28
CA ALA A 215 3.73 8.17 -8.10
C ALA A 215 2.62 7.31 -7.49
N LEU A 216 2.54 6.01 -7.80
CA LEU A 216 1.56 5.10 -7.19
C LEU A 216 1.75 5.01 -5.67
N GLN A 217 3.00 4.89 -5.21
CA GLN A 217 3.32 4.79 -3.79
C GLN A 217 3.23 6.15 -3.08
N GLU A 218 3.71 7.22 -3.73
CA GLU A 218 3.66 8.59 -3.21
C GLU A 218 2.23 9.09 -3.02
N THR A 219 1.32 8.70 -3.92
CA THR A 219 -0.09 9.11 -3.87
C THR A 219 -1.00 8.15 -3.13
N LEU A 220 -0.45 7.10 -2.52
CA LEU A 220 -1.22 5.99 -1.93
C LEU A 220 -2.19 6.44 -0.85
N ALA A 221 -1.87 7.47 -0.07
CA ALA A 221 -2.79 8.00 0.94
C ALA A 221 -4.11 8.52 0.31
N LEU A 222 -4.02 9.17 -0.86
CA LEU A 222 -5.17 9.64 -1.63
C LEU A 222 -5.92 8.46 -2.26
N THR A 223 -5.21 7.45 -2.77
CA THR A 223 -5.82 6.21 -3.26
C THR A 223 -6.63 5.52 -2.17
N LEU A 224 -6.06 5.32 -0.98
CA LEU A 224 -6.75 4.73 0.18
C LEU A 224 -7.96 5.55 0.61
N TYR A 225 -7.84 6.88 0.60
CA TYR A 225 -8.96 7.79 0.88
C TYR A 225 -10.10 7.59 -0.11
N ARG A 226 -9.84 7.47 -1.42
CA ARG A 226 -10.89 7.23 -2.42
C ARG A 226 -11.48 5.84 -2.31
N MET A 227 -10.66 4.83 -1.99
CA MET A 227 -11.11 3.45 -1.78
C MET A 227 -12.13 3.35 -0.64
N ARG A 228 -12.09 4.22 0.37
CA ARG A 228 -13.07 4.23 1.47
C ARG A 228 -14.52 4.23 0.98
N ALA A 229 -14.80 4.93 -0.12
CA ALA A 229 -16.12 5.00 -0.73
C ALA A 229 -16.23 4.04 -1.92
N ALA A 230 -15.22 4.04 -2.80
CA ALA A 230 -15.28 3.29 -4.05
C ALA A 230 -15.24 1.77 -3.87
N ALA A 231 -14.68 1.25 -2.77
CA ALA A 231 -14.57 -0.18 -2.51
C ALA A 231 -15.67 -0.71 -1.56
N ALA A 232 -16.76 0.03 -1.34
CA ALA A 232 -17.87 -0.46 -0.52
C ALA A 232 -18.59 -1.66 -1.14
N GLU A 233 -18.71 -1.66 -2.48
CA GLU A 233 -19.27 -2.75 -3.27
C GLU A 233 -18.17 -3.59 -3.93
N TRP A 234 -18.57 -4.75 -4.46
CA TRP A 234 -17.67 -5.62 -5.22
C TRP A 234 -17.27 -4.95 -6.53
N HIS A 235 -15.96 -4.82 -6.73
CA HIS A 235 -15.38 -4.29 -7.95
C HIS A 235 -14.22 -5.14 -8.45
N ARG A 236 -14.10 -5.26 -9.77
CA ARG A 236 -12.87 -5.75 -10.40
C ARG A 236 -11.75 -4.73 -10.15
N PRO A 237 -10.51 -5.18 -9.85
CA PRO A 237 -9.35 -4.30 -9.68
C PRO A 237 -9.17 -3.25 -10.78
N LEU A 238 -9.39 -3.62 -12.05
CA LEU A 238 -9.30 -2.71 -13.20
C LEU A 238 -10.26 -1.52 -13.07
N LEU A 239 -11.55 -1.81 -12.88
CA LEU A 239 -12.59 -0.79 -12.71
C LEU A 239 -12.40 0.03 -11.43
N LEU A 240 -11.88 -0.61 -10.38
CA LEU A 240 -11.56 0.11 -9.14
C LEU A 240 -10.41 1.11 -9.37
N ALA A 241 -9.37 0.71 -10.12
CA ALA A 241 -8.23 1.56 -10.44
C ALA A 241 -8.67 2.86 -11.13
N GLU A 242 -9.61 2.78 -12.08
CA GLU A 242 -10.18 3.95 -12.75
C GLU A 242 -10.84 4.93 -11.76
N ARG A 243 -11.39 4.45 -10.65
CA ARG A 243 -12.10 5.30 -9.67
C ARG A 243 -11.17 5.87 -8.61
N VAL A 244 -10.11 5.15 -8.25
CA VAL A 244 -9.28 5.48 -7.07
C VAL A 244 -7.89 5.97 -7.38
N LEU A 245 -7.34 5.67 -8.56
CA LEU A 245 -6.02 6.18 -8.93
C LEU A 245 -6.09 7.66 -9.28
N PRO A 246 -5.15 8.48 -8.80
CA PRO A 246 -4.98 9.84 -9.29
C PRO A 246 -4.56 9.88 -10.75
N ASP A 247 -4.90 10.99 -11.44
CA ASP A 247 -4.60 11.21 -12.86
C ASP A 247 -3.09 11.03 -13.15
N ALA A 248 -2.23 11.58 -12.28
CA ALA A 248 -0.78 11.46 -12.38
C ALA A 248 -0.24 10.01 -12.38
N VAL A 249 -1.03 9.05 -11.87
CA VAL A 249 -0.70 7.61 -11.91
C VAL A 249 -1.32 6.94 -13.13
N ARG A 250 -2.55 7.33 -13.52
CA ARG A 250 -3.26 6.75 -14.67
C ARG A 250 -2.67 7.17 -16.01
N GLU A 251 -2.19 8.41 -16.10
CA GLU A 251 -1.69 9.04 -17.33
C GLU A 251 -0.20 8.80 -17.57
N GLN A 252 0.43 7.86 -16.85
CA GLN A 252 1.80 7.49 -17.12
C GLN A 252 1.91 6.87 -18.53
N PRO A 253 2.98 7.18 -19.29
CA PRO A 253 3.14 6.66 -20.64
C PRO A 253 3.02 5.15 -20.65
N ALA A 254 2.28 4.61 -21.63
CA ALA A 254 2.19 3.17 -21.81
C ALA A 254 3.61 2.59 -21.94
N ASP A 255 3.88 1.57 -21.13
CA ASP A 255 5.11 0.80 -21.16
C ASP A 255 4.90 -0.51 -21.94
N LEU A 256 5.81 -1.47 -21.78
CA LEU A 256 5.72 -2.79 -22.43
C LEU A 256 4.45 -3.59 -22.04
N PHE A 257 3.72 -3.18 -21.00
CA PHE A 257 2.48 -3.78 -20.51
C PHE A 257 1.21 -3.08 -21.05
N GLY A 258 1.38 -2.10 -21.94
CA GLY A 258 0.29 -1.42 -22.65
C GLY A 258 -0.53 -0.48 -21.77
N GLU A 259 -1.73 -0.13 -22.24
CA GLU A 259 -2.61 0.88 -21.62
C GLU A 259 -3.07 0.54 -20.18
N ASN A 260 -2.95 -0.73 -19.77
CA ASN A 260 -3.41 -1.20 -18.46
C ASN A 260 -2.31 -1.22 -17.38
N ALA A 261 -1.07 -0.81 -17.68
CA ALA A 261 0.07 -0.94 -16.77
C ALA A 261 -0.20 -0.42 -15.35
N ALA A 262 -0.85 0.75 -15.22
CA ALA A 262 -1.23 1.33 -13.93
C ALA A 262 -2.21 0.45 -13.14
N ALA A 263 -3.16 -0.20 -13.83
CA ALA A 263 -4.12 -1.09 -13.20
C ALA A 263 -3.48 -2.41 -12.72
N TRP A 264 -2.54 -2.98 -13.50
CA TRP A 264 -1.75 -4.14 -13.09
C TRP A 264 -0.86 -3.82 -11.88
N ALA A 265 -0.19 -2.67 -11.91
CA ALA A 265 0.58 -2.19 -10.77
C ALA A 265 -0.31 -1.98 -9.55
N PHE A 266 -1.49 -1.38 -9.71
CA PHE A 266 -2.46 -1.22 -8.63
C PHE A 266 -2.96 -2.56 -8.07
N GLU A 267 -3.27 -3.54 -8.92
CA GLU A 267 -3.66 -4.88 -8.48
C GLU A 267 -2.56 -5.51 -7.62
N GLY A 268 -1.35 -5.64 -8.17
CA GLY A 268 -0.25 -6.37 -7.52
C GLY A 268 0.37 -5.64 -6.33
N ARG A 269 0.39 -4.30 -6.34
CA ARG A 269 1.09 -3.47 -5.33
C ARG A 269 0.17 -2.84 -4.30
N VAL A 270 -1.13 -2.78 -4.56
CA VAL A 270 -2.11 -2.18 -3.64
C VAL A 270 -3.21 -3.17 -3.28
N VAL A 271 -3.98 -3.66 -4.25
CA VAL A 271 -5.15 -4.51 -3.98
C VAL A 271 -4.75 -5.82 -3.30
N GLN A 272 -3.83 -6.57 -3.88
CA GLN A 272 -3.42 -7.87 -3.37
C GLN A 272 -2.76 -7.74 -1.97
N PRO A 273 -1.88 -6.75 -1.71
CA PRO A 273 -1.44 -6.48 -0.34
C PRO A 273 -2.55 -6.11 0.63
N LEU A 274 -3.53 -5.29 0.24
CA LEU A 274 -4.67 -4.99 1.12
C LEU A 274 -5.51 -6.24 1.45
N VAL A 275 -5.60 -7.21 0.54
CA VAL A 275 -6.16 -8.55 0.82
C VAL A 275 -5.29 -9.30 1.84
N TRP A 276 -3.96 -9.29 1.71
CA TRP A 276 -3.06 -9.90 2.71
C TRP A 276 -3.19 -9.27 4.10
N PHE A 277 -3.43 -7.96 4.14
CA PHE A 277 -3.75 -7.20 5.35
C PHE A 277 -5.18 -7.42 5.85
N GLY A 278 -6.06 -8.12 5.11
CA GLY A 278 -7.45 -8.34 5.51
C GLY A 278 -8.33 -7.08 5.45
N LEU A 279 -7.85 -6.03 4.78
CA LEU A 279 -8.58 -4.77 4.59
C LEU A 279 -9.50 -4.84 3.37
N LEU A 280 -9.19 -5.73 2.43
CA LEU A 280 -10.10 -6.13 1.36
C LEU A 280 -10.41 -7.62 1.49
N GLU A 281 -11.62 -8.00 1.14
CA GLU A 281 -11.98 -9.38 0.85
C GLU A 281 -12.03 -9.61 -0.66
N ARG A 282 -11.78 -10.86 -1.08
CA ARG A 282 -11.68 -11.27 -2.47
C ARG A 282 -12.65 -12.41 -2.75
N ARG A 283 -13.33 -12.36 -3.89
CA ARG A 283 -14.05 -13.49 -4.48
C ARG A 283 -13.57 -13.75 -5.89
N ASP A 284 -13.25 -15.00 -6.19
CA ASP A 284 -12.88 -15.39 -7.55
C ASP A 284 -14.14 -15.51 -8.42
N LEU A 285 -14.05 -15.03 -9.65
CA LEU A 285 -15.13 -15.10 -10.62
C LEU A 285 -15.04 -16.41 -11.43
N PRO A 286 -16.17 -17.02 -11.82
CA PRO A 286 -16.16 -18.20 -12.66
C PRO A 286 -15.65 -17.86 -14.07
N GLY A 287 -14.79 -18.74 -14.61
CA GLY A 287 -14.25 -18.64 -15.97
C GLY A 287 -12.72 -18.59 -16.04
N ARG A 288 -12.15 -18.92 -17.20
CA ARG A 288 -10.71 -18.78 -17.49
C ARG A 288 -10.41 -17.37 -18.00
N ILE A 289 -10.73 -16.35 -17.20
CA ILE A 289 -10.36 -14.97 -17.56
C ILE A 289 -8.96 -14.70 -16.98
N PRO A 290 -7.98 -14.26 -17.80
CA PRO A 290 -6.65 -13.93 -17.30
C PRO A 290 -6.64 -12.57 -16.57
N GLY A 291 -5.62 -12.34 -15.73
CA GLY A 291 -5.30 -11.01 -15.21
C GLY A 291 -6.27 -10.42 -14.17
N PRO A 292 -6.37 -9.07 -14.06
CA PRO A 292 -7.18 -8.35 -13.06
C PRO A 292 -8.69 -8.61 -13.16
N GLU A 293 -9.15 -9.31 -14.18
CA GLU A 293 -10.56 -9.59 -14.41
C GLU A 293 -11.06 -10.88 -13.74
N LYS A 294 -10.16 -11.69 -13.17
CA LYS A 294 -10.47 -13.01 -12.60
C LYS A 294 -11.10 -12.97 -11.20
N PHE A 295 -11.12 -11.82 -10.54
CA PHE A 295 -11.66 -11.67 -9.19
C PHE A 295 -12.24 -10.29 -8.94
N GLU A 296 -13.05 -10.19 -7.91
CA GLU A 296 -13.54 -8.93 -7.38
C GLU A 296 -13.10 -8.76 -5.94
N VAL A 297 -13.02 -7.50 -5.53
CA VAL A 297 -12.73 -7.10 -4.15
C VAL A 297 -13.73 -6.09 -3.65
N ARG A 298 -13.92 -6.09 -2.34
CA ARG A 298 -14.53 -4.99 -1.58
C ARG A 298 -13.83 -4.82 -0.24
N LYS A 299 -14.01 -3.66 0.38
CA LYS A 299 -13.44 -3.38 1.70
C LYS A 299 -14.13 -4.20 2.79
N THR A 300 -13.37 -4.60 3.79
CA THR A 300 -13.90 -5.22 5.00
C THR A 300 -14.18 -4.14 6.05
N PRO A 301 -14.95 -4.45 7.12
CA PRO A 301 -15.09 -3.54 8.26
C PRO A 301 -13.75 -3.13 8.90
N LEU A 302 -12.73 -3.99 8.80
CA LEU A 302 -11.38 -3.68 9.28
C LEU A 302 -10.77 -2.48 8.54
N PHE A 303 -11.11 -2.27 7.26
CA PHE A 303 -10.64 -1.11 6.49
C PHE A 303 -10.97 0.20 7.19
N ASP A 304 -12.25 0.42 7.51
CA ASP A 304 -12.73 1.67 8.12
C ASP A 304 -12.37 1.80 9.61
N ARG A 305 -12.18 0.66 10.30
CA ARG A 305 -11.69 0.61 11.67
C ARG A 305 -10.20 0.96 11.77
N PHE A 306 -9.41 0.54 10.80
CA PHE A 306 -7.96 0.68 10.79
C PHE A 306 -7.49 2.00 10.17
N LEU A 307 -8.04 2.37 9.00
CA LEU A 307 -7.66 3.59 8.27
C LEU A 307 -8.63 4.71 8.63
N ARG A 308 -8.17 5.64 9.48
CA ARG A 308 -8.92 6.83 9.88
C ARG A 308 -8.43 8.05 9.09
N PHE A 309 -9.36 8.92 8.69
CA PHE A 309 -9.06 10.11 7.90
C PHE A 309 -9.64 11.33 8.61
N ASP A 310 -8.80 12.03 9.34
CA ASP A 310 -9.17 13.15 10.19
C ASP A 310 -8.57 14.44 9.63
N PHE A 311 -9.36 15.17 8.83
CA PHE A 311 -8.96 16.49 8.31
C PHE A 311 -9.22 17.52 9.41
N GLN A 312 -8.20 18.30 9.75
CA GLN A 312 -8.30 19.40 10.71
C GLN A 312 -8.93 20.64 10.08
#